data_AF-A0A955X064-F1
#
_entry.id   AF-A0A955X064-F1
#
_cell.length_a   1.000
_cell.length_b   1.000
_cell.length_c   1.000
_cell.angle_alpha   90.00
_cell.angle_beta   90.00
_cell.angle_gamma   90.00
#
_symmetry.space_group_name_H-M   'P 1'
#
loop_
_entity.id
_entity.type
_entity.pdbx_description
1 polymer ?
#
loop_
_entity_poly.entity_id
_entity_poly.type
_entity_poly.pdbx_seq_one_letter_code
_entity_poly.pdbx_strand_id
1 'polypeptide(L)'
;MREPSEAECATLSSIELVELALSQGGRFIKLALPELERRPPDREAAEIVITAHDRRKAPAWLVAWLLGYVRHPRGYARAKELLLGPKNLSSKSYAANALARIDPVRAAEDLMAVLRDEGQRTTWRDVARALGSLNTPLARSTVLELALARGIPISDAVRLLLSQWTEGEVSLSDLLTSTSERSRRLGAELLCLDRAPGQTPRIELSAPIREAIRALVDDTSFDLPSRKRAALDAMVRETEPST
;
A
#
# COMPACT_ATOMS: atom_id res chain seq x y z
N MET A 1 35.66 -2.36 -10.19
CA MET A 1 35.07 -1.03 -10.47
C MET A 1 34.71 -0.40 -9.13
N ARG A 2 35.12 0.84 -8.88
CA ARG A 2 34.78 1.59 -7.65
C ARG A 2 33.30 1.97 -7.69
N GLU A 3 32.59 1.85 -6.58
CA GLU A 3 31.20 2.33 -6.49
C GLU A 3 31.20 3.87 -6.57
N PRO A 4 30.36 4.47 -7.44
CA PRO A 4 30.19 5.92 -7.48
C PRO A 4 29.65 6.41 -6.13
N SER A 5 30.19 7.51 -5.63
CA SER A 5 29.66 8.25 -4.50
C SER A 5 28.32 8.91 -4.85
N GLU A 6 27.57 9.33 -3.83
CA GLU A 6 26.31 10.09 -4.01
C GLU A 6 26.54 11.37 -4.84
N ALA A 7 27.65 12.08 -4.59
CA ALA A 7 28.02 13.27 -5.34
C ALA A 7 28.29 12.98 -6.82
N GLU A 8 28.90 11.84 -7.13
CA GLU A 8 29.09 11.39 -8.51
C GLU A 8 27.76 10.99 -9.15
N CYS A 9 26.83 10.36 -8.41
CA CYS A 9 25.51 10.03 -8.93
C CYS A 9 24.68 11.27 -9.30
N ALA A 10 24.85 12.36 -8.54
CA ALA A 10 24.14 13.61 -8.79
C ALA A 10 24.49 14.26 -10.13
N THR A 11 25.70 14.02 -10.66
CA THR A 11 26.15 14.63 -11.94
C THR A 11 25.79 13.81 -13.18
N LEU A 12 25.45 12.53 -13.02
CA LEU A 12 25.06 11.64 -14.12
C LEU A 12 23.71 12.05 -14.72
N SER A 13 23.38 11.59 -15.91
CA SER A 13 22.05 11.67 -16.53
C SER A 13 21.14 10.53 -16.05
N SER A 14 19.82 10.61 -16.32
CA SER A 14 18.88 9.51 -16.00
C SER A 14 19.24 8.23 -16.75
N ILE A 15 19.74 8.38 -17.98
CA ILE A 15 20.25 7.29 -18.83
C ILE A 15 21.44 6.62 -18.15
N GLU A 16 22.47 7.38 -17.78
CA GLU A 16 23.67 6.85 -17.15
C GLU A 16 23.36 6.17 -15.80
N LEU A 17 22.46 6.73 -15.00
CA LEU A 17 21.99 6.12 -13.75
C LEU A 17 21.30 4.78 -14.01
N VAL A 18 20.45 4.69 -15.02
CA VAL A 18 19.78 3.44 -15.42
C VAL A 18 20.80 2.41 -15.91
N GLU A 19 21.73 2.80 -16.77
CA GLU A 19 22.75 1.89 -17.30
C GLU A 19 23.68 1.35 -16.20
N LEU A 20 24.07 2.20 -15.25
CA LEU A 20 24.82 1.77 -14.07
C LEU A 20 24.00 0.84 -13.18
N ALA A 21 22.72 1.14 -12.95
CA ALA A 21 21.85 0.26 -12.16
C ALA A 21 21.63 -1.11 -12.82
N LEU A 22 21.52 -1.15 -14.15
CA LEU A 22 21.38 -2.39 -14.92
C LEU A 22 22.69 -3.20 -14.94
N SER A 23 23.85 -2.55 -15.04
CA SER A 23 25.15 -3.23 -15.11
C SER A 23 25.66 -3.73 -13.75
N GLN A 24 25.42 -2.97 -12.68
CA GLN A 24 25.88 -3.32 -11.32
C GLN A 24 24.82 -4.07 -10.50
N GLY A 25 23.57 -4.11 -10.98
CA GLY A 25 22.45 -4.78 -10.33
C GLY A 25 22.16 -4.23 -8.93
N GLY A 26 21.74 -5.13 -8.03
CA GLY A 26 21.21 -4.80 -6.69
C GLY A 26 22.08 -3.89 -5.81
N ARG A 27 23.40 -3.85 -6.03
CA ARG A 27 24.34 -3.09 -5.19
C ARG A 27 24.23 -1.59 -5.40
N PHE A 28 24.07 -1.14 -6.65
CA PHE A 28 24.06 0.27 -7.01
C PHE A 28 22.67 0.92 -6.91
N ILE A 29 21.61 0.11 -6.90
CA ILE A 29 20.21 0.58 -6.86
C ILE A 29 19.97 1.57 -5.72
N LYS A 30 20.55 1.33 -4.54
CA LYS A 30 20.33 2.19 -3.37
C LYS A 30 20.78 3.65 -3.59
N LEU A 31 21.78 3.86 -4.45
CA LEU A 31 22.31 5.18 -4.79
C LEU A 31 21.59 5.76 -6.01
N ALA A 32 21.34 4.94 -7.03
CA ALA A 32 20.73 5.40 -8.28
C ALA A 32 19.27 5.84 -8.11
N LEU A 33 18.49 5.10 -7.32
CA LEU A 33 17.04 5.31 -7.24
C LEU A 33 16.66 6.66 -6.64
N PRO A 34 17.20 7.10 -5.48
CA PRO A 34 16.90 8.44 -4.96
C PRO A 34 17.19 9.55 -5.99
N GLU A 35 18.25 9.42 -6.78
CA GLU A 35 18.57 10.40 -7.82
C GLU A 35 17.59 10.35 -8.99
N LEU A 36 17.17 9.17 -9.44
CA LEU A 36 16.12 9.04 -10.46
C LEU A 36 14.79 9.64 -9.99
N GLU A 37 14.44 9.48 -8.72
CA GLU A 37 13.20 10.04 -8.14
C GLU A 37 13.19 11.57 -8.08
N ARG A 38 14.35 12.22 -7.98
CA ARG A 38 14.43 13.69 -8.00
C ARG A 38 14.33 14.29 -9.40
N ARG A 39 14.41 13.45 -10.45
CA ARG A 39 14.47 13.90 -11.85
C ARG A 39 13.12 13.88 -12.54
N PRO A 40 12.92 14.73 -13.56
CA PRO A 40 11.73 14.64 -14.39
C PRO A 40 11.66 13.27 -15.08
N PRO A 41 10.45 12.77 -15.39
CA PRO A 41 10.30 11.52 -16.11
C PRO A 41 11.02 11.53 -17.46
N ASP A 42 11.77 10.47 -17.74
CA ASP A 42 12.64 10.37 -18.91
C ASP A 42 12.24 9.20 -19.82
N ARG A 43 11.90 9.54 -21.08
CA ARG A 43 11.46 8.57 -22.08
C ARG A 43 12.56 7.59 -22.46
N GLU A 44 13.76 8.10 -22.70
CA GLU A 44 14.88 7.31 -23.20
C GLU A 44 15.39 6.36 -22.12
N ALA A 45 15.49 6.85 -20.88
CA ALA A 45 15.79 6.00 -19.73
C ALA A 45 14.78 4.86 -19.58
N ALA A 46 13.47 5.11 -19.78
CA ALA A 46 12.46 4.06 -19.74
C ALA A 46 12.61 3.03 -20.87
N GLU A 47 12.91 3.46 -22.10
CA GLU A 47 13.15 2.55 -23.24
C GLU A 47 14.38 1.67 -23.02
N ILE A 48 15.43 2.19 -22.37
CA ILE A 48 16.61 1.39 -22.01
C ILE A 48 16.23 0.30 -21.02
N VAL A 49 15.44 0.61 -19.99
CA VAL A 49 14.96 -0.38 -19.01
C VAL A 49 14.11 -1.46 -19.69
N ILE A 50 13.19 -1.06 -20.59
CA ILE A 50 12.35 -2.00 -21.36
C ILE A 50 13.20 -2.89 -22.26
N THR A 51 14.15 -2.30 -22.99
CA THR A 51 15.04 -3.03 -23.90
C THR A 51 15.92 -4.02 -23.14
N ALA A 52 16.39 -3.66 -21.94
CA ALA A 52 17.14 -4.56 -21.08
C ALA A 52 16.31 -5.77 -20.64
N HIS A 53 15.02 -5.57 -20.35
CA HIS A 53 14.09 -6.66 -20.05
C HIS A 53 13.88 -7.58 -21.27
N ASP A 54 13.58 -7.02 -22.44
CA ASP A 54 13.33 -7.78 -23.67
C ASP A 54 14.54 -8.62 -24.09
N ARG A 55 15.75 -8.10 -23.87
CA ARG A 55 17.01 -8.79 -24.12
C ARG A 55 17.42 -9.75 -22.99
N ARG A 56 16.59 -9.94 -21.96
CA ARG A 56 16.86 -10.76 -20.77
C ARG A 56 18.16 -10.37 -20.05
N LYS A 57 18.56 -9.10 -20.15
CA LYS A 57 19.76 -8.54 -19.50
C LYS A 57 19.50 -8.07 -18.07
N ALA A 58 18.24 -7.95 -17.67
CA ALA A 58 17.84 -7.55 -16.33
C ALA A 58 16.67 -8.41 -15.82
N PRO A 59 16.67 -8.78 -14.54
CA PRO A 59 15.57 -9.52 -13.94
C PRO A 59 14.32 -8.62 -13.82
N ALA A 60 13.14 -9.22 -13.94
CA ALA A 60 11.85 -8.53 -13.91
C ALA A 60 11.62 -7.61 -12.70
N TRP A 61 12.12 -7.99 -11.51
CA TRP A 61 11.99 -7.15 -10.32
C TRP A 61 12.78 -5.84 -10.43
N LEU A 62 13.97 -5.88 -11.05
CA LEU A 62 14.81 -4.70 -11.26
C LEU A 62 14.18 -3.77 -12.28
N VAL A 63 13.68 -4.36 -13.37
CA VAL A 63 12.97 -3.66 -14.44
C VAL A 63 11.76 -2.91 -13.86
N ALA A 64 10.90 -3.61 -13.11
CA ALA A 64 9.75 -2.98 -12.46
C ALA A 64 10.18 -1.83 -11.55
N TRP A 65 11.20 -2.04 -10.71
CA TRP A 65 11.65 -1.01 -9.78
C TRP A 65 12.18 0.23 -10.50
N LEU A 66 13.04 0.06 -11.52
CA LEU A 66 13.57 1.16 -12.31
C LEU A 66 12.47 1.92 -13.05
N LEU A 67 11.50 1.23 -13.67
CA LEU A 67 10.38 1.89 -14.34
C LEU A 67 9.58 2.79 -13.39
N GLY A 68 9.38 2.34 -12.14
CA GLY A 68 8.70 3.12 -11.11
C GLY A 68 9.47 4.37 -10.67
N TYR A 69 10.79 4.39 -10.79
CA TYR A 69 11.63 5.54 -10.43
C TYR A 69 11.88 6.48 -11.59
N VAL A 70 11.98 5.94 -12.81
CA VAL A 70 11.99 6.73 -14.04
C VAL A 70 10.64 7.43 -14.27
N ARG A 71 9.53 6.84 -13.82
CA ARG A 71 8.16 7.43 -13.83
C ARG A 71 7.63 7.86 -15.21
N HIS A 72 8.30 7.48 -16.29
CA HIS A 72 7.86 7.88 -17.62
C HIS A 72 6.68 6.99 -18.10
N PRO A 73 5.60 7.56 -18.68
CA PRO A 73 4.41 6.81 -19.12
C PRO A 73 4.69 5.62 -20.03
N ARG A 74 5.79 5.67 -20.79
CA ARG A 74 6.24 4.57 -21.65
C ARG A 74 6.45 3.25 -20.90
N GLY A 75 6.85 3.33 -19.63
CA GLY A 75 7.06 2.17 -18.76
C GLY A 75 5.77 1.48 -18.31
N TYR A 76 4.61 2.13 -18.43
CA TYR A 76 3.36 1.66 -17.83
C TYR A 76 2.94 0.29 -18.35
N ALA A 77 2.90 0.11 -19.67
CA ALA A 77 2.51 -1.15 -20.29
C ALA A 77 3.41 -2.30 -19.83
N ARG A 78 4.71 -2.05 -19.73
CA ARG A 78 5.67 -3.04 -19.25
C ARG A 78 5.49 -3.37 -17.78
N ALA A 79 5.28 -2.38 -16.92
CA ALA A 79 4.99 -2.61 -15.51
C ALA A 79 3.70 -3.44 -15.34
N LYS A 80 2.67 -3.19 -16.16
CA LYS A 80 1.42 -3.96 -16.15
C LYS A 80 1.65 -5.42 -16.56
N GLU A 81 2.41 -5.67 -17.62
CA GLU A 81 2.80 -7.03 -18.02
C GLU A 81 3.52 -7.76 -16.89
N LEU A 82 4.44 -7.09 -16.18
CA LEU A 82 5.17 -7.67 -15.06
C LEU A 82 4.29 -7.99 -13.86
N LEU A 83 3.26 -7.17 -13.61
CA LEU A 83 2.27 -7.41 -12.56
C LEU A 83 1.42 -8.66 -12.88
N LEU A 84 0.97 -8.78 -14.13
CA LEU A 84 0.08 -9.84 -14.60
C LEU A 84 0.81 -11.14 -14.97
N GLY A 85 2.14 -11.06 -15.13
CA GLY A 85 3.00 -12.15 -15.54
C GLY A 85 3.05 -13.36 -14.57
N PRO A 86 3.83 -14.40 -14.93
CA PRO A 86 3.93 -15.63 -14.14
C PRO A 86 4.44 -15.39 -12.72
N LYS A 87 4.20 -16.35 -11.82
CA LYS A 87 4.42 -16.26 -10.36
C LYS A 87 5.89 -16.00 -9.97
N ASN A 88 6.31 -14.75 -10.04
CA ASN A 88 7.46 -14.23 -9.30
C ASN A 88 6.97 -13.09 -8.40
N LEU A 89 6.77 -13.40 -7.11
CA LEU A 89 6.12 -12.49 -6.16
C LEU A 89 6.86 -11.16 -6.04
N SER A 90 8.20 -11.18 -6.05
CA SER A 90 9.00 -9.97 -5.95
C SER A 90 8.74 -9.01 -7.09
N SER A 91 8.71 -9.48 -8.35
CA SER A 91 8.49 -8.59 -9.50
C SER A 91 7.09 -7.98 -9.51
N LYS A 92 6.08 -8.71 -9.03
CA LYS A 92 4.71 -8.19 -8.95
C LYS A 92 4.58 -7.05 -7.95
N SER A 93 5.24 -7.16 -6.80
CA SER A 93 5.25 -6.08 -5.80
C SER A 93 5.90 -4.81 -6.33
N TYR A 94 7.06 -4.92 -6.98
CA TYR A 94 7.70 -3.77 -7.62
C TYR A 94 6.86 -3.22 -8.77
N ALA A 95 6.21 -4.09 -9.56
CA ALA A 95 5.39 -3.68 -10.69
C ALA A 95 4.16 -2.89 -10.26
N ALA A 96 3.48 -3.32 -9.20
CA ALA A 96 2.34 -2.61 -8.64
C ALA A 96 2.74 -1.20 -8.16
N ASN A 97 3.88 -1.08 -7.46
CA ASN A 97 4.42 0.22 -7.05
C ASN A 97 4.87 1.07 -8.25
N ALA A 98 5.41 0.44 -9.30
CA ALA A 98 5.82 1.14 -10.50
C ALA A 98 4.64 1.77 -11.24
N LEU A 99 3.54 1.03 -11.41
CA LEU A 99 2.31 1.57 -11.98
C LEU A 99 1.83 2.78 -11.19
N ALA A 100 1.77 2.64 -9.87
CA ALA A 100 1.34 3.70 -8.95
C ALA A 100 2.18 4.98 -9.08
N ARG A 101 3.50 4.85 -9.31
CA ARG A 101 4.41 5.98 -9.47
C ARG A 101 4.41 6.59 -10.88
N ILE A 102 4.07 5.81 -11.91
CA ILE A 102 4.02 6.28 -13.30
C ILE A 102 2.72 7.03 -13.57
N ASP A 103 1.58 6.44 -13.19
CA ASP A 103 0.26 7.01 -13.41
C ASP A 103 -0.68 6.56 -12.27
N PRO A 104 -0.80 7.35 -11.19
CA PRO A 104 -1.61 7.02 -10.02
C PRO A 104 -3.08 6.72 -10.33
N VAL A 105 -3.67 7.48 -11.26
CA VAL A 105 -5.09 7.40 -11.58
C VAL A 105 -5.37 6.10 -12.30
N ARG A 106 -4.63 5.85 -13.39
CA ARG A 106 -4.77 4.62 -14.17
C ARG A 106 -4.36 3.38 -13.37
N ALA A 107 -3.32 3.50 -12.54
CA ALA A 107 -2.87 2.41 -11.68
C ALA A 107 -3.95 1.97 -10.69
N ALA A 108 -4.72 2.88 -10.11
CA ALA A 108 -5.80 2.49 -9.20
C ALA A 108 -6.80 1.52 -9.88
N GLU A 109 -7.20 1.81 -11.13
CA GLU A 109 -8.10 0.95 -11.91
C GLU A 109 -7.50 -0.42 -12.22
N ASP A 110 -6.24 -0.45 -12.67
CA ASP A 110 -5.57 -1.71 -13.01
C ASP A 110 -5.28 -2.57 -11.76
N LEU A 111 -4.87 -1.95 -10.65
CA LEU A 111 -4.65 -2.64 -9.38
C LEU A 111 -5.97 -3.17 -8.79
N MET A 112 -7.08 -2.44 -8.93
CA MET A 112 -8.42 -2.92 -8.60
C MET A 112 -8.79 -4.17 -9.39
N ALA A 113 -8.55 -4.17 -10.70
CA ALA A 113 -8.84 -5.33 -11.54
C ALA A 113 -8.05 -6.57 -11.08
N VAL A 114 -6.79 -6.41 -10.68
CA VAL A 114 -5.97 -7.51 -10.14
C VAL A 114 -6.51 -8.04 -8.81
N LEU A 115 -7.05 -7.19 -7.94
CA LEU A 115 -7.62 -7.62 -6.65
C LEU A 115 -8.96 -8.33 -6.80
N ARG A 116 -9.73 -8.02 -7.84
CA ARG A 116 -10.98 -8.72 -8.17
C ARG A 116 -10.76 -10.07 -8.83
N ASP A 117 -9.58 -10.32 -9.40
CA ASP A 117 -9.22 -11.61 -9.97
C ASP A 117 -8.75 -12.60 -8.88
N GLU A 118 -9.59 -13.60 -8.60
CA GLU A 118 -9.30 -14.66 -7.62
C GLU A 118 -8.04 -15.49 -7.98
N GLY A 119 -7.69 -15.56 -9.27
CA GLY A 119 -6.46 -16.21 -9.76
C GLY A 119 -5.18 -15.51 -9.29
N GLN A 120 -5.29 -14.27 -8.82
CA GLN A 120 -4.17 -13.43 -8.38
C GLN A 120 -4.07 -13.30 -6.85
N ARG A 121 -4.71 -14.19 -6.09
CA ARG A 121 -4.73 -14.15 -4.61
C ARG A 121 -3.36 -14.04 -3.95
N THR A 122 -2.33 -14.65 -4.54
CA THR A 122 -0.95 -14.56 -4.04
C THR A 122 -0.35 -13.16 -4.15
N THR A 123 -0.93 -12.32 -5.00
CA THR A 123 -0.47 -10.96 -5.32
C THR A 123 -1.23 -9.89 -4.53
N TRP A 124 -2.33 -10.26 -3.87
CA TRP A 124 -3.24 -9.29 -3.24
C TRP A 124 -2.58 -8.40 -2.20
N ARG A 125 -1.69 -8.95 -1.36
CA ARG A 125 -1.00 -8.15 -0.33
C ARG A 125 -0.15 -7.04 -0.94
N ASP A 126 0.55 -7.34 -2.03
CA ASP A 126 1.43 -6.38 -2.67
C ASP A 126 0.65 -5.32 -3.45
N VAL A 127 -0.42 -5.73 -4.12
CA VAL A 127 -1.32 -4.83 -4.85
C VAL A 127 -2.07 -3.92 -3.88
N ALA A 128 -2.55 -4.45 -2.75
CA ALA A 128 -3.18 -3.64 -1.71
C ALA A 128 -2.19 -2.64 -1.08
N ARG A 129 -0.92 -3.05 -0.89
CA ARG A 129 0.12 -2.13 -0.43
C ARG A 129 0.40 -1.01 -1.45
N ALA A 130 0.50 -1.35 -2.72
CA ALA A 130 0.69 -0.36 -3.78
C ALA A 130 -0.50 0.61 -3.86
N LEU A 131 -1.74 0.11 -3.79
CA LEU A 131 -2.92 0.96 -3.67
C LEU A 131 -2.83 1.88 -2.45
N GLY A 132 -2.45 1.36 -1.28
CA GLY A 132 -2.31 2.20 -0.10
C GLY A 132 -1.20 3.25 -0.19
N SER A 133 -0.24 3.09 -1.10
CA SER A 133 0.78 4.12 -1.35
C SER A 133 0.27 5.28 -2.21
N LEU A 134 -0.84 5.12 -2.93
CA LEU A 134 -1.41 6.15 -3.79
C LEU A 134 -2.04 7.31 -2.99
N ASN A 135 -2.46 7.06 -1.74
CA ASN A 135 -3.13 8.03 -0.87
C ASN A 135 -4.29 8.79 -1.56
N THR A 136 -4.99 8.12 -2.47
CA THR A 136 -6.17 8.67 -3.15
C THR A 136 -7.45 8.17 -2.50
N PRO A 137 -8.55 8.96 -2.51
CA PRO A 137 -9.86 8.49 -2.05
C PRO A 137 -10.29 7.18 -2.72
N LEU A 138 -10.00 7.02 -4.01
CA LEU A 138 -10.29 5.79 -4.77
C LEU A 138 -9.53 4.58 -4.22
N ALA A 139 -8.25 4.73 -3.88
CA ALA A 139 -7.48 3.63 -3.30
C ALA A 139 -8.01 3.25 -1.92
N ARG A 140 -8.40 4.22 -1.10
CA ARG A 140 -8.97 3.98 0.24
C ARG A 140 -10.31 3.27 0.16
N SER A 141 -11.24 3.75 -0.66
CA SER A 141 -12.55 3.11 -0.85
C SER A 141 -12.40 1.68 -1.39
N THR A 142 -11.44 1.45 -2.28
CA THR A 142 -11.09 0.11 -2.78
C THR A 142 -10.58 -0.81 -1.68
N VAL A 143 -9.64 -0.35 -0.85
CA VAL A 143 -9.10 -1.15 0.26
C VAL A 143 -10.23 -1.51 1.23
N LEU A 144 -11.15 -0.58 1.50
CA LEU A 144 -12.34 -0.84 2.31
C LEU A 144 -13.26 -1.88 1.66
N GLU A 145 -13.63 -1.70 0.39
CA GLU A 145 -14.46 -2.65 -0.37
C GLU A 145 -13.87 -4.08 -0.28
N LEU A 146 -12.57 -4.23 -0.52
CA LEU A 146 -11.89 -5.52 -0.47
C LEU A 146 -11.78 -6.08 0.95
N ALA A 147 -11.55 -5.21 1.94
CA ALA A 147 -11.57 -5.60 3.32
C ALA A 147 -12.94 -6.19 3.68
N LEU A 148 -14.04 -5.63 3.18
CA LEU A 148 -15.40 -6.10 3.41
C LEU A 148 -15.75 -7.35 2.58
N ALA A 149 -15.33 -7.42 1.32
CA ALA A 149 -15.61 -8.52 0.39
C ALA A 149 -14.76 -9.79 0.59
N ARG A 150 -13.98 -9.88 1.69
CA ARG A 150 -12.98 -10.95 1.94
C ARG A 150 -11.82 -11.00 0.93
N GLY A 151 -11.62 -9.91 0.18
CA GLY A 151 -10.55 -9.74 -0.81
C GLY A 151 -9.16 -9.46 -0.20
N ILE A 152 -9.04 -9.09 1.07
CA ILE A 152 -7.75 -9.02 1.78
C ILE A 152 -7.89 -9.41 3.27
N PRO A 153 -6.81 -9.85 3.94
CA PRO A 153 -6.82 -10.03 5.39
C PRO A 153 -7.14 -8.72 6.12
N ILE A 154 -7.98 -8.78 7.17
CA ILE A 154 -8.39 -7.59 7.94
C ILE A 154 -7.18 -6.86 8.52
N SER A 155 -6.16 -7.58 9.00
CA SER A 155 -4.94 -6.98 9.53
C SER A 155 -4.18 -6.13 8.50
N ASP A 156 -4.18 -6.57 7.23
CA ASP A 156 -3.50 -5.86 6.14
C ASP A 156 -4.34 -4.64 5.74
N ALA A 157 -5.67 -4.80 5.64
CA ALA A 157 -6.59 -3.68 5.40
C ALA A 157 -6.46 -2.58 6.46
N VAL A 158 -6.49 -2.94 7.75
CA VAL A 158 -6.40 -2.01 8.88
C VAL A 158 -5.11 -1.18 8.83
N ARG A 159 -3.97 -1.81 8.53
CA ARG A 159 -2.69 -1.11 8.39
C ARG A 159 -2.72 -0.09 7.25
N LEU A 160 -3.30 -0.46 6.11
CA LEU A 160 -3.39 0.41 4.94
C LEU A 160 -4.38 1.56 5.16
N LEU A 161 -5.52 1.29 5.79
CA LEU A 161 -6.52 2.30 6.09
C LEU A 161 -6.00 3.30 7.14
N LEU A 162 -5.35 2.83 8.22
CA LEU A 162 -4.81 3.72 9.26
C LEU A 162 -3.65 4.58 8.78
N SER A 163 -2.79 4.10 7.89
CA SER A 163 -1.69 4.91 7.35
C SER A 163 -2.17 6.09 6.51
N GLN A 164 -3.43 6.06 6.06
CA GLN A 164 -4.06 7.07 5.20
C GLN A 164 -5.33 7.63 5.83
N TRP A 165 -5.53 7.46 7.14
CA TRP A 165 -6.78 7.82 7.78
C TRP A 165 -7.04 9.32 7.67
N THR A 166 -8.19 9.66 7.08
CA THR A 166 -8.72 11.01 7.03
C THR A 166 -10.14 10.98 7.59
N GLU A 167 -10.47 11.92 8.47
CA GLU A 167 -11.82 12.04 9.01
C GLU A 167 -12.86 12.20 7.89
N GLY A 168 -13.98 11.49 8.01
CA GLY A 168 -15.15 11.67 7.14
C GLY A 168 -15.35 10.65 6.00
N GLU A 169 -14.36 9.81 5.67
CA GLU A 169 -14.53 8.85 4.56
C GLU A 169 -15.17 7.52 4.96
N VAL A 170 -14.95 7.08 6.20
CA VAL A 170 -15.50 5.83 6.71
C VAL A 170 -16.17 6.12 8.04
N SER A 171 -17.49 5.93 8.08
CA SER A 171 -18.22 6.00 9.34
C SER A 171 -17.81 4.80 10.20
N LEU A 172 -16.90 5.05 11.14
CA LEU A 172 -16.43 4.02 12.06
C LEU A 172 -17.57 3.50 12.94
N SER A 173 -18.53 4.36 13.30
CA SER A 173 -19.76 3.95 13.96
C SER A 173 -20.56 2.97 13.10
N ASP A 174 -20.66 3.19 11.78
CA ASP A 174 -21.40 2.27 10.89
C ASP A 174 -20.68 0.92 10.78
N LEU A 175 -19.34 0.92 10.74
CA LEU A 175 -18.58 -0.33 10.76
C LEU A 175 -18.83 -1.12 12.04
N LEU A 176 -18.76 -0.46 13.20
CA LEU A 176 -18.91 -1.08 14.52
C LEU A 176 -20.35 -1.56 14.81
N THR A 177 -21.35 -0.88 14.26
CA THR A 177 -22.79 -1.22 14.41
C THR A 177 -23.34 -2.09 13.28
N SER A 178 -22.52 -2.39 12.27
CA SER A 178 -22.93 -3.20 11.12
C SER A 178 -23.42 -4.59 11.53
N THR A 179 -24.40 -5.13 10.82
CA THR A 179 -24.83 -6.54 10.97
C THR A 179 -23.77 -7.53 10.47
N SER A 180 -22.84 -7.07 9.63
CA SER A 180 -21.71 -7.88 9.15
C SER A 180 -20.65 -8.03 10.24
N GLU A 181 -20.44 -9.26 10.70
CA GLU A 181 -19.35 -9.60 11.64
C GLU A 181 -18.00 -9.08 11.13
N ARG A 182 -17.77 -9.14 9.82
CA ARG A 182 -16.53 -8.69 9.19
C ARG A 182 -16.35 -7.17 9.25
N SER A 183 -17.43 -6.40 9.05
CA SER A 183 -17.42 -4.95 9.21
C SER A 183 -17.14 -4.56 10.65
N ARG A 184 -17.83 -5.20 11.61
CA ARG A 184 -17.60 -4.98 13.05
C ARG A 184 -16.17 -5.29 13.44
N ARG A 185 -15.63 -6.40 12.94
CA ARG A 185 -14.24 -6.80 13.17
C ARG A 185 -13.27 -5.79 12.56
N LEU A 186 -13.52 -5.30 11.34
CA LEU A 186 -12.70 -4.26 10.73
C LEU A 186 -12.68 -2.98 11.59
N GLY A 187 -13.84 -2.51 12.04
CA GLY A 187 -13.96 -1.34 12.91
C GLY A 187 -13.22 -1.51 14.25
N ALA A 188 -13.39 -2.66 14.91
CA ALA A 188 -12.70 -2.96 16.17
C ALA A 188 -11.18 -3.01 16.03
N GLU A 189 -10.69 -3.61 14.93
CA GLU A 189 -9.26 -3.72 14.65
C GLU A 189 -8.63 -2.36 14.30
N LEU A 190 -9.35 -1.48 13.60
CA LEU A 190 -8.94 -0.10 13.36
C LEU A 190 -8.67 0.63 14.68
N LEU A 191 -9.62 0.60 15.62
CA LEU A 191 -9.47 1.24 16.93
C LEU A 191 -8.32 0.65 17.76
N CYS A 192 -8.23 -0.69 17.79
CA CYS A 192 -7.17 -1.37 18.54
C CYS A 192 -5.77 -1.06 18.00
N LEU A 193 -5.61 -0.96 16.67
CA LEU A 193 -4.30 -0.65 16.10
C LEU A 193 -3.97 0.84 16.18
N ASP A 194 -4.95 1.74 16.04
CA ASP A 194 -4.78 3.20 16.19
C ASP A 194 -4.20 3.56 17.57
N ARG A 195 -4.62 2.83 18.60
CA ARG A 195 -4.25 3.06 20.01
C ARG A 195 -3.26 2.05 20.55
N ALA A 196 -2.49 1.40 19.67
CA ALA A 196 -1.42 0.51 20.10
C ALA A 196 -0.35 1.29 20.91
N PRO A 197 0.34 0.64 21.87
CA PRO A 197 1.36 1.30 22.69
C PRO A 197 2.40 2.04 21.85
N GLY A 198 2.65 3.32 22.18
CA GLY A 198 3.59 4.17 21.47
C GLY A 198 3.07 4.80 20.17
N GLN A 199 1.78 4.66 19.85
CA GLN A 199 1.13 5.40 18.76
C GLN A 199 0.38 6.62 19.30
N THR A 200 0.47 7.73 18.58
CA THR A 200 -0.47 8.86 18.76
C THR A 200 -1.78 8.48 18.08
N PRO A 201 -2.92 8.50 18.81
CA PRO A 201 -4.20 8.18 18.22
C PRO A 201 -4.56 9.13 17.08
N ARG A 202 -5.02 8.58 15.95
CA ARG A 202 -5.48 9.33 14.78
C ARG A 202 -7.01 9.43 14.73
N ILE A 203 -7.72 8.54 15.42
CA ILE A 203 -9.17 8.47 15.41
C ILE A 203 -9.72 9.18 16.65
N GLU A 204 -10.46 10.26 16.43
CA GLU A 204 -11.24 10.91 17.49
C GLU A 204 -12.42 10.03 17.91
N LEU A 205 -12.58 9.83 19.21
CA LEU A 205 -13.69 9.06 19.78
C LEU A 205 -14.89 9.97 20.02
N SER A 206 -15.66 10.24 18.96
CA SER A 206 -16.94 10.95 19.06
C SER A 206 -17.96 10.16 19.90
N ALA A 207 -19.04 10.82 20.34
CA ALA A 207 -20.10 10.15 21.10
C ALA A 207 -20.72 8.94 20.36
N PRO A 208 -21.04 9.01 19.05
CA PRO A 208 -21.53 7.84 18.30
C PRO A 208 -20.53 6.67 18.26
N ILE A 209 -19.23 6.96 18.14
CA ILE A 209 -18.20 5.92 18.14
C ILE A 209 -18.13 5.26 19.52
N ARG A 210 -18.18 6.03 20.61
CA ARG A 210 -18.18 5.49 21.98
C ARG A 210 -19.39 4.60 22.25
N GLU A 211 -20.58 5.03 21.85
CA GLU A 211 -21.80 4.21 21.97
C GLU A 211 -21.69 2.91 21.18
N ALA A 212 -21.18 2.98 19.94
CA ALA A 212 -20.95 1.79 19.12
C ALA A 212 -19.92 0.83 19.73
N ILE A 213 -18.86 1.36 20.37
CA ILE A 213 -17.88 0.54 21.09
C ILE A 213 -18.55 -0.17 22.28
N ARG A 214 -19.35 0.54 23.10
CA ARG A 214 -20.06 -0.07 24.24
C ARG A 214 -20.96 -1.21 23.77
N ALA A 215 -21.79 -0.96 22.76
CA ALA A 215 -22.67 -1.98 22.20
C ALA A 215 -21.90 -3.22 21.71
N LEU A 216 -20.73 -3.03 21.08
CA LEU A 216 -19.88 -4.14 20.63
C LEU A 216 -19.24 -4.91 21.80
N VAL A 217 -18.81 -4.20 22.85
CA VAL A 217 -18.22 -4.78 24.07
C VAL A 217 -19.24 -5.53 24.90
N ASP A 218 -20.51 -5.12 24.88
CA ASP A 218 -21.60 -5.79 25.58
C ASP A 218 -22.16 -6.99 24.76
N ASP A 219 -21.95 -7.00 23.44
CA ASP A 219 -22.30 -8.14 22.59
C ASP A 219 -21.36 -9.33 22.85
N THR A 220 -21.83 -10.24 23.69
CA THR A 220 -21.16 -11.50 24.04
C THR A 220 -21.18 -12.53 22.90
N SER A 221 -22.07 -12.37 21.92
CA SER A 221 -22.15 -13.25 20.74
C SER A 221 -21.09 -12.93 19.68
N PHE A 222 -20.55 -11.70 19.70
CA PHE A 222 -19.48 -11.28 18.80
C PHE A 222 -18.13 -11.86 19.21
N ASP A 223 -17.51 -12.65 18.32
CA ASP A 223 -16.18 -13.21 18.56
C ASP A 223 -15.11 -12.10 18.50
N LEU A 224 -14.73 -11.60 19.68
CA LEU A 224 -13.68 -10.64 19.89
C LEU A 224 -12.73 -11.14 20.98
N PRO A 225 -11.41 -11.26 20.69
CA PRO A 225 -10.45 -11.70 21.68
C PRO A 225 -10.50 -10.85 22.95
N SER A 226 -10.45 -11.49 24.13
CA SER A 226 -10.62 -10.82 25.43
C SER A 226 -9.70 -9.60 25.61
N ARG A 227 -8.46 -9.69 25.10
CA ARG A 227 -7.52 -8.56 25.11
C ARG A 227 -8.03 -7.34 24.34
N LYS A 228 -8.66 -7.55 23.18
CA LYS A 228 -9.22 -6.47 22.36
C LYS A 228 -10.49 -5.92 22.97
N ARG A 229 -11.35 -6.79 23.52
CA ARG A 229 -12.55 -6.38 24.25
C ARG A 229 -12.20 -5.48 25.44
N ALA A 230 -11.21 -5.87 26.25
CA ALA A 230 -10.72 -5.06 27.36
C ALA A 230 -10.09 -3.74 26.91
N ALA A 231 -9.35 -3.73 25.80
CA ALA A 231 -8.78 -2.49 25.25
C ALA A 231 -9.87 -1.51 24.81
N LEU A 232 -10.92 -2.00 24.13
CA LEU A 232 -12.06 -1.20 23.71
C LEU A 232 -12.87 -0.64 24.90
N ASP A 233 -13.11 -1.46 25.93
CA ASP A 233 -13.77 -1.04 27.17
C ASP A 233 -12.99 0.09 27.87
N ALA A 234 -11.66 -0.06 27.98
CA ALA A 234 -10.80 0.97 28.56
C ALA A 234 -10.87 2.31 27.81
N MET A 235 -10.90 2.28 26.46
CA MET A 235 -11.00 3.51 25.64
C MET A 235 -12.25 4.33 25.95
N VAL A 236 -13.38 3.67 26.23
CA VAL A 236 -14.64 4.34 26.56
C VAL A 236 -14.56 4.98 27.95
N ARG A 237 -13.94 4.30 28.93
CA ARG A 237 -13.83 4.79 30.31
C ARG A 237 -12.85 5.95 30.47
N GLU A 238 -11.75 5.95 29.73
CA GLU A 238 -10.71 7.01 29.80
C GLU A 238 -11.20 8.38 29.30
N THR A 239 -12.31 8.43 28.55
CA THR A 239 -12.86 9.68 27.98
C THR A 239 -14.08 10.21 28.72
N GLU A 240 -14.51 9.56 29.80
CA GLU A 240 -15.56 10.10 30.68
C GLU A 240 -14.92 11.07 31.69
N PRO A 241 -15.39 12.33 31.78
CA PRO A 241 -14.91 13.22 32.83
C PRO A 241 -15.28 12.60 34.18
N SER A 242 -14.31 12.49 35.09
CA SER A 242 -14.56 12.10 36.48
C SER A 242 -15.56 13.08 37.10
N THR A 243 -16.82 12.65 37.16
CA THR A 243 -17.90 13.36 37.86
C THR A 243 -17.65 13.45 39.36
#